data_AF-A0A5E4A5X7-F1
#
_entry.id   AF-A0A5E4A5X7-F1
#
_cell.length_a   1.000
_cell.length_b   1.000
_cell.length_c   1.000
_cell.angle_alpha   90.00
_cell.angle_beta   90.00
_cell.angle_gamma   90.00
#
_symmetry.space_group_name_H-M   'P 1'
#
loop_
_entity.id
_entity.type
_entity.pdbx_description
1 polymer ?
#
loop_
_entity_poly.entity_id
_entity_poly.type
_entity_poly.pdbx_seq_one_letter_code
_entity_poly.pdbx_strand_id
1 'polypeptide(L)'
;MSQEKVEGELVYQAQSPDEGALVTAARNLGFVFRSRTSETITVVEMGKTRVYQLLAILDFNNVRKRMSVIVRTPENRVILFCKGADTIICELLHRSCVALNKVTMEHLDDFASEGLRTLMVAYRELDDKFFQTWRKKHNEACLSVKDREIKLSTVYEEIEKDLM
;
A
#
# COMPACT_ATOMS: atom_id res chain seq x y z
N MET A 1 4.18 -14.50 2.47
CA MET A 1 5.61 -14.58 2.84
C MET A 1 6.39 -15.15 1.66
N SER A 2 7.62 -14.71 1.42
CA SER A 2 8.51 -15.34 0.44
C SER A 2 9.19 -16.55 1.10
N GLN A 3 9.23 -17.67 0.40
CA GLN A 3 10.03 -18.83 0.79
C GLN A 3 11.00 -19.12 -0.35
N GLU A 4 12.30 -19.17 -0.04
CA GLU A 4 13.29 -19.81 -0.91
C GLU A 4 13.17 -21.32 -0.65
N LYS A 5 12.57 -22.06 -1.59
CA LYS A 5 12.37 -23.51 -1.46
C LYS A 5 13.55 -24.31 -2.01
N VAL A 6 14.31 -23.73 -2.92
CA VAL A 6 15.52 -24.28 -3.57
C VAL A 6 16.45 -23.09 -3.87
N GLU A 7 17.77 -23.28 -3.81
CA GLU A 7 18.75 -22.25 -4.20
C GLU A 7 18.39 -21.68 -5.58
N GLY A 8 18.01 -20.39 -5.62
CA GLY A 8 17.64 -19.67 -6.84
C GLY A 8 16.14 -19.58 -7.16
N GLU A 9 15.27 -20.36 -6.50
CA GLU A 9 13.81 -20.34 -6.76
C GLU A 9 13.03 -19.71 -5.59
N LEU A 10 12.71 -18.43 -5.75
CA LEU A 10 11.95 -17.67 -4.77
C LEU A 10 10.44 -17.79 -5.08
N VAL A 11 9.68 -18.40 -4.17
CA VAL A 11 8.23 -18.60 -4.33
C VAL A 11 7.47 -17.66 -3.38
N TYR A 12 6.55 -16.87 -3.94
CA TYR A 12 5.70 -15.97 -3.17
C TYR A 12 4.42 -16.66 -2.71
N GLN A 13 4.18 -16.67 -1.39
CA GLN A 13 2.88 -17.01 -0.82
C GLN A 13 2.10 -15.73 -0.55
N ALA A 14 1.02 -15.53 -1.29
CA ALA A 14 0.13 -14.39 -1.17
C ALA A 14 -1.26 -14.82 -0.67
N GLN A 15 -1.97 -13.92 0.02
CA GLN A 15 -3.33 -14.19 0.50
C GLN A 15 -4.35 -14.10 -0.64
N SER A 16 -4.03 -13.37 -1.71
CA SER A 16 -4.80 -13.32 -2.94
C SER A 16 -3.92 -13.58 -4.16
N PRO A 17 -4.49 -14.16 -5.25
CA PRO A 17 -3.76 -14.36 -6.50
C PRO A 17 -3.27 -13.05 -7.11
N ASP A 18 -3.99 -11.96 -6.87
CA ASP A 18 -3.73 -10.62 -7.41
C ASP A 18 -2.43 -10.06 -6.83
N GLU A 19 -2.26 -10.19 -5.53
CA GLU A 19 -1.03 -9.80 -4.84
C GLU A 19 0.15 -10.65 -5.28
N GLY A 20 -0.06 -11.95 -5.47
CA GLY A 20 0.96 -12.86 -5.99
C GLY A 20 1.43 -12.44 -7.39
N ALA A 21 0.49 -12.10 -8.28
CA ALA A 21 0.79 -11.63 -9.64
C ALA A 21 1.57 -10.31 -9.63
N LEU A 22 1.14 -9.32 -8.84
CA LEU A 22 1.81 -8.02 -8.73
C LEU A 22 3.25 -8.15 -8.22
N VAL A 23 3.48 -8.92 -7.15
CA VAL A 23 4.83 -9.11 -6.60
C VAL A 23 5.72 -9.91 -7.54
N THR A 24 5.14 -10.88 -8.26
CA THR A 24 5.87 -11.66 -9.28
C THR A 24 6.28 -10.77 -10.46
N ALA A 25 5.40 -9.90 -10.94
CA ALA A 25 5.71 -8.94 -11.99
C ALA A 25 6.81 -7.97 -11.55
N ALA A 26 6.72 -7.40 -10.34
CA ALA A 26 7.75 -6.52 -9.78
C ALA A 26 9.13 -7.19 -9.72
N ARG A 27 9.18 -8.47 -9.30
CA ARG A 27 10.42 -9.26 -9.30
C ARG A 27 11.01 -9.37 -10.71
N ASN A 28 10.19 -9.69 -11.70
CA ASN A 28 10.63 -9.83 -13.09
C ASN A 28 11.16 -8.51 -13.68
N LEU A 29 10.78 -7.38 -13.08
CA LEU A 29 11.25 -6.04 -13.43
C LEU A 29 12.43 -5.55 -12.55
N GLY A 30 13.06 -6.43 -11.78
CA GLY A 30 14.24 -6.09 -10.96
C GLY A 30 13.94 -5.55 -9.56
N PHE A 31 12.69 -5.63 -9.09
CA PHE A 31 12.27 -5.26 -7.74
C PHE A 31 11.85 -6.51 -6.95
N VAL A 32 12.82 -7.13 -6.28
CA VAL A 32 12.62 -8.43 -5.64
C VAL A 32 12.22 -8.25 -4.18
N PHE A 33 10.96 -8.55 -3.84
CA PHE A 33 10.58 -8.70 -2.43
C PHE A 33 11.30 -9.91 -1.83
N ARG A 34 12.14 -9.70 -0.81
CA ARG A 34 12.97 -10.75 -0.20
C ARG A 34 12.36 -11.32 1.07
N SER A 35 11.96 -10.46 1.99
CA SER A 35 11.41 -10.88 3.28
C SER A 35 10.65 -9.73 3.96
N ARG A 36 9.84 -10.10 4.94
CA ARG A 36 9.14 -9.15 5.82
C ARG A 36 9.10 -9.71 7.24
N THR A 37 9.37 -8.86 8.22
CA THR A 37 9.11 -9.08 9.64
C THR A 37 7.92 -8.21 10.08
N SER A 38 7.56 -8.22 11.36
CA SER A 38 6.57 -7.27 11.89
C SER A 38 7.01 -5.81 11.78
N GLU A 39 8.31 -5.54 11.64
CA GLU A 39 8.89 -4.20 11.71
C GLU A 39 9.59 -3.76 10.43
N THR A 40 9.94 -4.68 9.54
CA THR A 40 10.76 -4.37 8.35
C THR A 40 10.33 -5.13 7.11
N ILE A 41 10.57 -4.52 5.95
CA ILE A 41 10.42 -5.11 4.63
C ILE A 41 11.76 -4.99 3.91
N THR A 42 12.29 -6.11 3.43
CA THR A 42 13.54 -6.15 2.65
C THR A 42 13.23 -6.37 1.18
N VAL A 43 13.73 -5.47 0.33
CA VAL A 43 13.58 -5.51 -1.12
C VAL A 43 14.96 -5.40 -1.77
N VAL A 44 15.18 -6.08 -2.89
CA VAL A 44 16.32 -5.80 -3.77
C VAL A 44 15.83 -4.96 -4.93
N GLU A 45 16.22 -3.69 -4.95
CA GLU A 45 15.90 -2.73 -6.00
C GLU A 45 17.07 -2.65 -6.98
N MET A 46 16.89 -3.18 -8.19
CA MET A 46 17.93 -3.11 -9.23
C MET A 46 19.31 -3.58 -8.74
N GLY A 47 19.32 -4.70 -8.01
CA GLY A 47 20.53 -5.29 -7.43
C GLY A 47 20.97 -4.71 -6.08
N LYS A 48 20.33 -3.65 -5.58
CA LYS A 48 20.66 -3.03 -4.28
C LYS A 48 19.67 -3.45 -3.20
N THR A 49 20.17 -4.04 -2.12
CA THR A 49 19.34 -4.38 -0.95
C THR A 49 18.91 -3.10 -0.22
N ARG A 50 17.60 -2.99 0.02
CA ARG A 50 16.92 -1.86 0.64
C ARG A 50 16.02 -2.39 1.76
N VAL A 51 16.09 -1.75 2.92
CA VAL A 51 15.31 -2.15 4.09
C VAL A 51 14.40 -0.99 4.48
N TYR A 52 13.10 -1.24 4.38
CA TYR A 52 12.05 -0.32 4.78
C TYR A 52 11.58 -0.68 6.18
N GLN A 53 11.32 0.32 7.02
CA GLN A 53 10.64 0.08 8.30
C GLN A 53 9.14 0.09 8.05
N LEU A 54 8.43 -0.95 8.48
CA LEU A 54 6.99 -1.03 8.44
C LEU A 54 6.42 -0.32 9.68
N LEU A 55 5.75 0.81 9.48
CA LEU A 55 5.25 1.66 10.56
C LEU A 55 3.79 1.39 10.91
N ALA A 56 2.97 1.05 9.90
CA ALA A 56 1.58 0.66 10.08
C ALA A 56 1.06 -0.12 8.86
N ILE A 57 0.08 -0.98 9.10
CA ILE A 57 -0.76 -1.59 8.07
C ILE A 57 -2.20 -1.16 8.35
N LEU A 58 -2.87 -0.66 7.32
CA LEU A 58 -4.30 -0.37 7.34
C LEU A 58 -4.95 -1.45 6.49
N ASP A 59 -5.52 -2.47 7.13
CA ASP A 59 -5.98 -3.69 6.47
C ASP A 59 -7.14 -3.49 5.50
N PHE A 60 -7.19 -4.34 4.48
CA PHE A 60 -8.32 -4.42 3.59
C PHE A 60 -9.59 -4.82 4.36
N ASN A 61 -10.71 -4.19 4.02
CA ASN A 61 -12.03 -4.71 4.36
C ASN A 61 -13.03 -4.39 3.24
N ASN A 62 -14.14 -5.12 3.21
CA ASN A 62 -15.15 -5.01 2.15
C ASN A 62 -15.89 -3.67 2.14
N VAL A 63 -15.83 -2.90 3.23
CA VAL A 63 -16.46 -1.57 3.33
C VAL A 63 -15.57 -0.54 2.64
N ARG A 64 -14.27 -0.52 2.94
CA ARG A 64 -13.32 0.46 2.41
C ARG A 64 -12.74 0.11 1.04
N LYS A 65 -12.71 -1.18 0.67
CA LYS A 65 -12.23 -1.73 -0.62
C LYS A 65 -10.82 -1.27 -1.05
N ARG A 66 -9.95 -1.01 -0.07
CA ARG A 66 -8.55 -0.61 -0.24
C ARG A 66 -7.70 -1.07 0.94
N MET A 67 -6.40 -1.16 0.75
CA MET A 67 -5.40 -1.48 1.76
C MET A 67 -4.25 -0.47 1.67
N SER A 68 -3.69 -0.10 2.81
CA SER A 68 -2.51 0.77 2.84
C SER A 68 -1.43 0.26 3.76
N VAL A 69 -0.20 0.66 3.45
CA VAL A 69 0.96 0.47 4.32
C VAL A 69 1.66 1.80 4.49
N ILE A 70 2.17 2.05 5.69
CA ILE A 70 3.02 3.20 5.97
C ILE A 70 4.41 2.67 6.26
N VAL A 71 5.40 3.18 5.54
CA VAL A 71 6.79 2.77 5.67
C VAL A 71 7.71 3.95 5.89
N ARG A 72 8.84 3.72 6.57
CA ARG A 72 10.00 4.61 6.53
C ARG A 72 11.01 4.07 5.54
N THR A 73 11.41 4.89 4.57
CA THR A 73 12.43 4.51 3.58
C THR A 73 13.84 4.57 4.21
N PRO A 74 14.85 3.97 3.56
CA PRO A 74 16.25 4.13 3.96
C PRO A 74 16.73 5.59 4.03
N GLU A 75 16.12 6.47 3.22
CA GLU A 75 16.36 7.92 3.20
C GLU A 75 15.58 8.67 4.29
N ASN A 76 15.01 7.96 5.26
CA ASN A 76 14.26 8.50 6.39
C ASN A 76 12.97 9.26 6.01
N ARG A 77 12.39 8.98 4.83
CA ARG A 77 11.10 9.53 4.40
C ARG A 77 9.97 8.63 4.88
N VAL A 78 8.85 9.20 5.32
CA VAL A 78 7.64 8.43 5.65
C VAL A 78 6.70 8.45 4.46
N ILE A 79 6.38 7.27 3.93
CA ILE A 79 5.53 7.14 2.75
C ILE A 79 4.37 6.22 3.07
N LEU A 80 3.17 6.70 2.80
CA LEU A 80 1.94 5.92 2.72
C LEU A 80 1.79 5.41 1.29
N PHE A 81 1.62 4.10 1.12
CA PHE A 81 1.18 3.50 -0.14
C PHE A 81 -0.22 2.93 0.06
N CYS A 82 -1.13 3.24 -0.86
CA CYS A 82 -2.50 2.75 -0.86
C CYS A 82 -2.78 2.04 -2.18
N LYS A 83 -3.41 0.86 -2.11
CA LYS A 83 -3.93 0.14 -3.29
C LYS A 83 -5.39 -0.22 -3.07
N GLY A 84 -6.21 -0.12 -4.11
CA GLY A 84 -7.63 -0.43 -4.01
C GLY A 84 -8.38 -0.33 -5.33
N ALA A 85 -9.70 -0.42 -5.23
CA ALA A 85 -10.59 -0.18 -6.37
C ALA A 85 -10.41 1.24 -6.91
N ASP A 86 -10.46 1.37 -8.22
CA ASP A 86 -10.34 2.62 -8.99
C ASP A 86 -11.17 3.78 -8.43
N THR A 87 -12.49 3.63 -8.37
CA THR A 87 -13.45 4.61 -7.85
C THR A 87 -13.13 5.06 -6.44
N ILE A 88 -12.65 4.16 -5.59
CA ILE A 88 -12.28 4.45 -4.21
C ILE A 88 -10.99 5.26 -4.12
N ILE A 89 -9.97 4.89 -4.91
CA ILE A 89 -8.69 5.61 -4.89
C ILE A 89 -8.87 7.01 -5.51
N CYS A 90 -9.67 7.14 -6.57
CA CYS A 90 -9.99 8.42 -7.21
C CYS A 90 -10.52 9.48 -6.24
N GLU A 91 -11.38 9.10 -5.30
CA GLU A 91 -11.95 10.01 -4.29
C GLU A 91 -10.91 10.52 -3.28
N LEU A 92 -9.78 9.82 -3.16
CA LEU A 92 -8.71 10.10 -2.20
C LEU A 92 -7.55 10.89 -2.79
N LEU A 93 -7.52 11.05 -4.12
CA LEU A 93 -6.45 11.74 -4.81
C LEU A 93 -6.44 13.26 -4.52
N HIS A 94 -5.25 13.83 -4.46
CA HIS A 94 -5.06 15.27 -4.42
C HIS A 94 -5.54 15.90 -5.74
N ARG A 95 -6.06 17.13 -5.67
CA ARG A 95 -6.63 17.85 -6.83
C ARG A 95 -5.63 18.10 -7.95
N SER A 96 -4.32 18.06 -7.67
CA SER A 96 -3.29 18.17 -8.71
C SER A 96 -3.29 16.98 -9.67
N CYS A 97 -3.82 15.83 -9.25
CA CYS A 97 -3.82 14.61 -10.05
C CYS A 97 -4.97 14.54 -11.06
N VAL A 98 -5.86 15.55 -11.14
CA VAL A 98 -7.07 15.51 -12.01
C VAL A 98 -6.75 15.14 -13.46
N ALA A 99 -5.73 15.73 -14.07
CA ALA A 99 -5.38 15.45 -15.45
C ALA A 99 -4.86 14.02 -15.65
N LEU A 100 -3.97 13.56 -14.76
CA LEU A 100 -3.43 12.20 -14.79
C LEU A 100 -4.53 11.17 -14.50
N ASN A 101 -5.39 11.45 -13.52
CA ASN A 101 -6.50 10.59 -13.13
C ASN A 101 -7.46 10.34 -14.30
N LYS A 102 -7.76 11.37 -15.09
CA LYS A 102 -8.60 11.23 -16.28
C LYS A 102 -8.02 10.22 -17.27
N VAL A 103 -6.73 10.37 -17.62
CA VAL A 103 -6.04 9.44 -18.54
C VAL A 103 -5.96 8.03 -17.96
N THR A 104 -5.66 7.91 -16.67
CA THR A 104 -5.62 6.61 -15.99
C THR A 104 -6.99 5.92 -16.02
N MET A 105 -8.08 6.65 -15.76
CA MET A 105 -9.44 6.09 -15.82
C MET A 105 -9.81 5.59 -17.22
N GLU A 106 -9.43 6.32 -18.28
CA GLU A 106 -9.62 5.86 -19.66
C GLU A 106 -8.93 4.51 -19.91
N HIS A 107 -7.68 4.33 -19.49
CA HIS A 107 -7.00 3.03 -19.61
C HIS A 107 -7.61 1.93 -18.73
N LEU A 108 -8.12 2.28 -17.55
CA LEU A 108 -8.78 1.32 -16.66
C LEU A 108 -10.09 0.80 -17.28
N ASP A 109 -10.84 1.67 -17.94
CA ASP A 109 -12.04 1.30 -18.70
C ASP A 109 -11.70 0.35 -19.86
N ASP A 110 -10.61 0.64 -20.60
CA ASP A 110 -10.11 -0.24 -21.66
C ASP A 110 -9.76 -1.64 -21.12
N PHE A 111 -8.98 -1.70 -20.03
CA PHE A 111 -8.62 -2.97 -19.40
C PHE A 111 -9.83 -3.74 -18.86
N ALA A 112 -10.81 -3.04 -18.27
CA ALA A 112 -12.05 -3.65 -17.81
C ALA A 112 -12.88 -4.20 -18.98
N SER A 113 -12.88 -3.53 -20.13
CA SER A 113 -13.58 -4.00 -21.34
C SER A 113 -12.99 -5.31 -21.90
N GLU A 114 -11.70 -5.55 -21.67
CA GLU A 114 -11.01 -6.79 -22.00
C GLU A 114 -11.16 -7.88 -20.91
N GLY A 115 -11.86 -7.58 -19.81
CA GLY A 115 -12.08 -8.50 -18.69
C GLY A 115 -10.88 -8.62 -17.73
N LEU A 116 -9.93 -7.67 -17.79
CA LEU A 116 -8.81 -7.63 -16.86
C LEU A 116 -9.25 -7.07 -15.52
N ARG A 117 -8.73 -7.66 -14.44
CA ARG A 117 -8.92 -7.12 -13.09
C ARG A 117 -7.97 -5.95 -12.88
N THR A 118 -8.54 -4.80 -12.55
CA THR A 118 -7.81 -3.55 -12.33
C THR A 118 -7.66 -3.21 -10.85
N LEU A 119 -6.58 -2.53 -10.51
CA LEU A 119 -6.35 -1.90 -9.22
C LEU A 119 -5.61 -0.58 -9.45
N MET A 120 -5.97 0.44 -8.68
CA MET A 120 -5.17 1.67 -8.60
C MET A 120 -4.23 1.61 -7.42
N VAL A 121 -3.05 2.19 -7.59
CA VAL A 121 -2.05 2.40 -6.54
C VAL A 121 -1.74 3.89 -6.50
N ALA A 122 -1.77 4.46 -5.31
CA ALA A 122 -1.44 5.85 -5.06
C ALA A 122 -0.54 5.95 -3.82
N TYR A 123 0.19 7.05 -3.68
CA TYR A 123 1.11 7.23 -2.55
C TYR A 123 1.04 8.64 -1.99
N ARG A 124 1.50 8.82 -0.76
CA ARG A 124 1.69 10.14 -0.17
C ARG A 124 2.90 10.14 0.73
N GLU A 125 3.79 11.10 0.52
CA GLU A 125 4.83 11.39 1.51
C GLU A 125 4.21 12.16 2.67
N LEU A 126 4.49 11.70 3.88
CA LEU A 126 3.95 12.27 5.10
C LEU A 126 5.05 13.05 5.82
N ASP A 127 4.69 14.23 6.29
CA ASP A 127 5.51 14.95 7.25
C ASP A 127 5.66 14.13 8.54
N ASP A 128 6.87 14.11 9.09
CA ASP A 128 7.20 13.29 10.26
C ASP A 128 6.38 13.72 11.50
N LYS A 129 6.16 15.03 11.69
CA LYS A 129 5.38 15.55 12.83
C LYS A 129 3.91 15.21 12.68
N PHE A 130 3.37 15.33 11.46
CA PHE A 130 2.02 14.86 11.15
C PHE A 130 1.86 13.36 11.45
N PHE A 131 2.78 12.52 10.95
CA PHE A 131 2.73 11.08 11.16
C PHE A 131 2.80 10.71 12.65
N GLN A 132 3.66 11.33 13.45
CA GLN A 132 3.73 11.05 14.89
C GLN A 132 2.43 11.41 15.62
N THR A 133 1.76 12.48 15.20
CA THR A 133 0.45 12.88 15.76
C THR A 133 -0.61 11.84 15.39
N TRP A 134 -0.65 11.44 14.12
CA TRP A 134 -1.56 10.41 13.64
C TRP A 134 -1.34 9.06 14.34
N ARG A 135 -0.07 8.66 14.54
CA ARG A 135 0.29 7.40 15.19
C ARG A 135 -0.23 7.29 16.62
N LYS A 136 -0.25 8.40 17.37
CA LYS A 136 -0.86 8.45 18.71
C LYS A 136 -2.35 8.15 18.65
N LYS A 137 -3.09 8.84 17.77
CA LYS A 137 -4.53 8.59 17.55
C LYS A 137 -4.81 7.16 17.13
N HIS A 138 -3.97 6.62 16.23
CA HIS A 138 -4.07 5.23 15.78
C HIS A 138 -3.91 4.24 16.94
N ASN A 139 -2.90 4.42 17.79
CA ASN A 139 -2.68 3.56 18.94
C ASN A 139 -3.85 3.64 19.94
N GLU A 140 -4.36 4.84 20.20
CA GLU A 140 -5.54 5.05 21.04
C GLU A 140 -6.79 4.35 20.46
N ALA A 141 -6.98 4.44 19.14
CA ALA A 141 -8.07 3.74 18.46
C ALA A 141 -7.91 2.21 18.55
N CYS A 142 -6.71 1.66 18.34
CA CYS A 142 -6.44 0.23 18.47
C CYS A 142 -6.72 -0.32 19.88
N LEU A 143 -6.42 0.47 20.91
CA LEU A 143 -6.61 0.12 22.32
C LEU A 143 -8.04 0.38 22.82
N SER A 144 -8.90 1.01 22.01
CA SER A 144 -10.26 1.33 22.42
C SER A 144 -11.12 0.08 22.57
N VAL A 145 -11.79 -0.04 23.72
CA VAL A 145 -12.74 -1.14 24.00
C VAL A 145 -14.12 -0.87 23.36
N LYS A 146 -14.52 0.39 23.27
CA LYS A 146 -15.79 0.82 22.66
C LYS A 146 -15.55 1.40 21.27
N ASP A 147 -16.43 1.09 20.33
CA ASP A 147 -16.48 1.66 18.98
C ASP A 147 -15.14 1.62 18.23
N ARG A 148 -14.35 0.56 18.49
CA ARG A 148 -12.97 0.41 17.97
C ARG A 148 -12.93 0.53 16.45
N GLU A 149 -13.84 -0.15 15.76
CA GLU A 149 -13.90 -0.16 14.29
C GLU A 149 -14.20 1.22 13.71
N ILE A 150 -15.13 1.96 14.33
CA ILE A 150 -15.48 3.33 13.92
C ILE A 150 -14.28 4.26 14.11
N LYS A 151 -13.63 4.21 15.28
CA LYS A 151 -12.44 5.02 15.56
C LYS A 151 -11.30 4.73 14.60
N LEU A 152 -11.05 3.45 14.30
CA LEU A 152 -10.04 3.06 13.31
C LEU A 152 -10.39 3.57 11.92
N SER A 153 -11.65 3.45 11.48
CA SER A 153 -12.09 3.99 10.18
C SER A 153 -11.82 5.49 10.07
N THR A 154 -12.19 6.26 11.09
CA THR A 154 -11.94 7.72 11.11
C THR A 154 -10.46 8.05 11.03
N VAL A 155 -9.61 7.33 11.79
CA VAL A 155 -8.17 7.54 11.77
C VAL A 155 -7.57 7.13 10.42
N TYR A 156 -8.07 6.08 9.77
CA TYR A 156 -7.63 5.65 8.45
C TYR A 156 -8.00 6.68 7.38
N GLU A 157 -9.23 7.18 7.40
CA GLU A 157 -9.68 8.22 6.48
C GLU A 157 -8.92 9.54 6.64
N GLU A 158 -8.43 9.87 7.84
CA GLU A 158 -7.62 11.08 8.07
C GLU A 158 -6.30 11.03 7.28
N ILE A 159 -5.62 9.88 7.26
CA ILE A 159 -4.28 9.75 6.65
C ILE A 159 -4.30 9.38 5.17
N GLU A 160 -5.43 8.92 4.65
CA GLU A 160 -5.53 8.45 3.26
C GLU A 160 -6.06 9.52 2.30
N LYS A 161 -6.07 10.79 2.71
CA LYS A 161 -6.44 11.93 1.85
C LYS A 161 -5.25 12.46 1.08
N ASP A 162 -5.53 13.17 -0.01
CA ASP A 162 -4.54 13.89 -0.81
C ASP A 162 -3.42 12.96 -1.32
N LEU A 163 -3.78 11.75 -1.72
CA LEU A 163 -2.88 10.79 -2.35
C LEU A 163 -2.43 11.30 -3.74
N MET A 164 -1.22 10.96 -4.13
CA MET A 164 -0.61 11.29 -5.43
C MET A 164 -0.66 10.10 -6.38
#